data_AF-A0A965F5Z4-F1
#
_entry.id   AF-A0A965F5Z4-F1
#
_cell.length_a   1.000
_cell.length_b   1.000
_cell.length_c   1.000
_cell.angle_alpha   90.00
_cell.angle_beta   90.00
_cell.angle_gamma   90.00
#
_symmetry.space_group_name_H-M   'P 1'
#
loop_
_entity.id
_entity.type
_entity.pdbx_description
1 polymer ?
#
loop_
_entity_poly.entity_id
_entity_poly.type
_entity_poly.pdbx_seq_one_letter_code
_entity_poly.pdbx_strand_id
1 'polypeptide(L)'
;MGLLSVFRRSPHERAGFTLYGSAVAAARSPYFYAELAVRDSVEGRLDLIHLHAALLVRRLRRDADKRGPALAQAVFDAMFSDMDVNLREMGVSDLVVGKRVRGLWE
;
A
#
# COMPACT_ATOMS: atom_id res chain seq x y z
N MET A 1 -9.71 23.33 16.18
CA MET A 1 -8.85 22.12 16.11
C MET A 1 -7.73 22.41 15.15
N GLY A 2 -6.55 22.75 15.69
CA GLY A 2 -5.57 23.62 15.03
C GLY A 2 -4.74 23.00 13.91
N LEU A 3 -4.30 23.86 12.98
CA LEU A 3 -3.43 23.63 11.83
C LEU A 3 -2.08 22.92 12.14
N LEU A 4 -1.75 22.68 13.41
CA LEU A 4 -0.52 22.02 13.83
C LEU A 4 -0.61 20.49 13.82
N SER A 5 -1.80 19.89 13.65
CA SER A 5 -1.93 18.42 13.56
C SER A 5 -1.42 17.84 12.25
N VAL A 6 -1.21 18.67 11.21
CA VAL A 6 -0.78 18.25 9.87
C VAL A 6 0.70 17.84 9.83
N PHE A 7 1.51 18.28 10.81
CA PHE A 7 2.95 17.95 10.90
C PHE A 7 3.28 16.85 11.91
N ARG A 8 2.28 16.24 12.55
CA ARG A 8 2.54 15.17 13.51
C ARG A 8 2.68 13.86 12.75
N ARG A 9 3.93 13.35 12.63
CA ARG A 9 4.19 11.98 12.16
C ARG A 9 3.27 11.00 12.88
N SER A 10 2.56 10.18 12.11
CA SER A 10 1.68 9.14 12.66
C SER A 10 2.52 8.22 13.56
N PRO A 11 2.11 7.95 14.80
CA PRO A 11 2.87 7.08 15.71
C PRO A 11 3.10 5.67 15.15
N HIS A 12 2.37 5.29 14.10
CA HIS A 12 2.43 3.98 13.46
C HIS A 12 3.11 4.00 12.08
N GLU A 13 3.64 5.14 11.61
CA GLU A 13 4.24 5.27 10.27
C GLU A 13 5.28 4.19 9.98
N ARG A 14 6.29 4.02 10.86
CA ARG A 14 7.32 2.98 10.72
C ARG A 14 6.75 1.56 10.71
N ALA A 15 5.73 1.31 11.54
CA ALA A 15 5.08 0.01 11.60
C ALA A 15 4.28 -0.26 10.32
N GLY A 16 3.60 0.76 9.78
CA GLY A 16 2.91 0.71 8.49
C GLY A 16 3.84 0.32 7.35
N PHE A 17 4.98 1.01 7.22
CA PHE A 17 6.01 0.67 6.21
C PHE A 17 6.57 -0.74 6.39
N THR A 18 6.83 -1.18 7.63
CA THR A 18 7.35 -2.53 7.91
C THR A 18 6.34 -3.61 7.49
N LEU A 19 5.07 -3.43 7.86
CA LEU A 19 3.99 -4.34 7.55
C LEU A 19 3.68 -4.36 6.04
N TYR A 20 3.66 -3.19 5.40
CA TYR A 20 3.53 -3.07 3.95
C TYR A 20 4.69 -3.75 3.21
N GLY A 21 5.94 -3.52 3.63
CA GLY A 21 7.11 -4.19 3.06
C GLY A 21 7.03 -5.71 3.18
N SER A 22 6.46 -6.22 4.28
CA SER A 22 6.21 -7.66 4.46
C SER A 22 5.15 -8.18 3.48
N ALA A 23 4.10 -7.40 3.21
CA ALA A 23 3.10 -7.72 2.20
C ALA A 23 3.69 -7.73 0.78
N VAL A 24 4.57 -6.78 0.45
CA VAL A 24 5.29 -6.73 -0.84
C VAL A 24 6.22 -7.92 -0.99
N ALA A 25 6.96 -8.29 0.06
CA ALA A 25 7.83 -9.46 0.04
C ALA A 25 7.03 -10.75 -0.19
N ALA A 26 5.88 -10.89 0.47
CA ALA A 26 4.98 -12.03 0.26
C ALA A 26 4.44 -12.06 -1.17
N ALA A 27 4.00 -10.92 -1.71
CA ALA A 27 3.49 -10.80 -3.08
C ALA A 27 4.52 -11.20 -4.15
N ARG A 28 5.82 -11.03 -3.88
CA ARG A 28 6.93 -11.38 -4.78
C ARG A 28 7.38 -12.84 -4.67
N SER A 29 6.66 -13.69 -3.93
CA SER A 29 6.97 -15.12 -3.85
C SER A 29 6.98 -15.76 -5.25
N PRO A 30 8.04 -16.49 -5.65
CA PRO A 30 8.12 -17.17 -6.95
C PRO A 30 6.94 -18.10 -7.23
N TYR A 31 6.33 -18.66 -6.19
CA TYR A 31 5.17 -19.55 -6.28
C TYR A 31 4.01 -18.96 -7.08
N PHE A 32 3.72 -17.65 -6.94
CA PHE A 32 2.62 -17.02 -7.66
C PHE A 32 2.85 -17.01 -9.18
N TYR A 33 4.10 -16.83 -9.60
CA TYR A 33 4.46 -16.71 -11.01
C TYR A 33 4.69 -18.07 -11.67
N ALA A 34 5.34 -18.99 -10.93
CA ALA A 34 5.69 -20.31 -11.43
C ALA A 34 4.50 -21.30 -11.39
N GLU A 35 3.79 -21.35 -10.25
CA GLU A 35 2.78 -22.38 -10.00
C GLU A 35 1.35 -21.87 -10.24
N LEU A 36 1.09 -20.60 -9.93
CA LEU A 36 -0.23 -19.99 -10.09
C LEU A 36 -0.38 -19.17 -11.38
N ALA A 37 0.62 -19.23 -12.27
CA ALA A 37 0.62 -18.62 -13.59
C ALA A 37 0.28 -17.11 -13.61
N VAL A 38 0.57 -16.39 -12.52
CA VAL A 38 0.49 -14.93 -12.54
C VAL A 38 1.55 -14.41 -13.50
N ARG A 39 1.14 -13.57 -14.45
CA ARG A 39 2.06 -12.97 -15.41
C ARG A 39 3.12 -12.15 -14.67
N ASP A 40 4.39 -12.44 -14.92
CA ASP A 40 5.50 -11.67 -14.36
C ASP A 40 5.69 -10.36 -15.14
N SER A 41 4.73 -9.44 -14.98
CA SER A 41 4.77 -8.07 -15.49
C SER A 41 4.59 -7.06 -14.37
N VAL A 42 4.78 -5.78 -14.66
CA VAL A 42 4.54 -4.70 -13.69
C VAL A 42 3.11 -4.76 -13.15
N GLU A 43 2.13 -4.96 -14.03
CA GLU A 43 0.72 -5.08 -13.68
C GLU A 43 0.46 -6.31 -12.79
N GLY A 44 0.99 -7.48 -13.17
CA GLY A 44 0.79 -8.71 -12.37
C GLY A 44 1.43 -8.63 -10.98
N ARG A 45 2.60 -8.00 -10.86
CA ARG A 45 3.23 -7.72 -9.57
C ARG A 45 2.41 -6.74 -8.73
N LEU A 46 1.89 -5.68 -9.36
CA LEU A 46 1.03 -4.71 -8.69
C LEU A 46 -0.26 -5.37 -8.19
N ASP A 47 -0.91 -6.21 -8.98
CA ASP A 47 -2.13 -6.92 -8.56
C ASP A 47 -1.91 -7.77 -7.30
N LEU A 48 -0.79 -8.51 -7.25
CA LEU A 48 -0.42 -9.29 -6.08
C LEU A 48 -0.10 -8.41 -4.86
N ILE A 49 0.59 -7.29 -5.05
CA ILE A 49 0.88 -6.33 -3.96
C ILE A 49 -0.42 -5.76 -3.39
N HIS A 50 -1.35 -5.31 -4.24
CA HIS A 50 -2.64 -4.79 -3.82
C HIS A 50 -3.46 -5.85 -3.08
N LEU A 51 -3.48 -7.10 -3.58
CA LEU A 51 -4.17 -8.20 -2.92
C LEU A 51 -3.62 -8.44 -1.50
N HIS A 52 -2.30 -8.54 -1.34
CA HIS A 52 -1.68 -8.77 -0.04
C HIS A 52 -1.91 -7.61 0.93
N ALA A 53 -1.78 -6.36 0.44
CA ALA A 53 -2.04 -5.17 1.25
C ALA A 53 -3.51 -5.10 1.69
N ALA A 54 -4.46 -5.37 0.79
CA ALA A 54 -5.89 -5.40 1.10
C ALA A 54 -6.24 -6.48 2.14
N LEU A 55 -5.66 -7.68 2.02
CA LEU A 55 -5.85 -8.76 3.00
C LEU A 55 -5.30 -8.38 4.38
N LEU A 56 -4.12 -7.76 4.41
CA LEU A 56 -3.49 -7.26 5.64
C LEU A 56 -4.33 -6.17 6.31
N VAL A 57 -4.76 -5.15 5.56
CA VAL A 57 -5.64 -4.08 6.06
C VAL A 57 -6.94 -4.66 6.61
N ARG A 58 -7.56 -5.60 5.90
CA ARG A 58 -8.79 -6.28 6.34
C ARG A 58 -8.57 -7.04 7.65
N ARG A 59 -7.43 -7.72 7.80
CA ARG A 59 -7.08 -8.46 9.02
C ARG A 59 -6.80 -7.52 10.20
N LEU A 60 -6.10 -6.41 9.99
CA LEU A 60 -5.78 -5.42 11.02
C LEU A 60 -7.03 -4.68 11.52
N ARG A 61 -7.98 -4.35 10.64
CA ARG A 61 -9.26 -3.72 11.02
C ARG A 61 -10.14 -4.62 11.88
N ARG A 62 -9.95 -5.94 11.79
CA ARG A 62 -10.68 -6.96 12.57
C ARG A 62 -9.88 -7.49 13.76
N ASP A 63 -8.72 -6.90 14.05
CA ASP A 63 -7.92 -7.33 15.18
C ASP A 63 -8.60 -6.97 16.51
N ALA A 64 -8.41 -7.80 17.53
CA ALA A 64 -8.90 -7.53 18.88
C ALA A 64 -8.09 -6.40 19.55
N ASP A 65 -6.86 -6.17 19.11
CA ASP A 65 -6.05 -5.04 19.54
C ASP A 65 -6.62 -3.72 19.01
N LYS A 66 -6.86 -2.77 19.92
CA LYS A 66 -7.37 -1.42 19.61
C LYS A 66 -6.45 -0.62 18.67
N ARG A 67 -5.18 -1.01 18.53
CA ARG A 67 -4.21 -0.42 17.58
C ARG A 67 -4.46 -0.86 16.13
N GLY A 68 -5.23 -1.93 15.92
CA GLY A 68 -5.47 -2.53 14.61
C GLY A 68 -5.94 -1.54 13.54
N PRO A 69 -7.00 -0.74 13.77
CA PRO A 69 -7.44 0.27 12.81
C PRO A 69 -6.38 1.33 12.46
N ALA A 70 -5.58 1.77 13.43
CA ALA A 70 -4.54 2.76 13.21
C ALA A 70 -3.35 2.18 12.41
N LEU A 71 -2.99 0.91 12.68
CA LEU A 71 -2.00 0.18 11.88
C LEU A 71 -2.50 -0.08 10.46
N ALA A 72 -3.79 -0.40 10.30
CA ALA A 72 -4.40 -0.58 8.99
C ALA A 72 -4.33 0.69 8.14
N GLN A 73 -4.57 1.86 8.75
CA GLN A 73 -4.40 3.14 8.07
C GLN A 73 -2.93 3.38 7.72
N ALA A 74 -1.99 3.13 8.64
CA ALA A 74 -0.57 3.31 8.36
C ALA A 74 -0.04 2.40 7.23
N VAL A 75 -0.57 1.17 7.09
CA VAL A 75 -0.27 0.28 5.96
C VAL A 75 -0.82 0.86 4.65
N PHE A 76 -2.04 1.37 4.68
CA PHE A 76 -2.66 2.00 3.51
C PHE A 76 -1.89 3.25 3.06
N ASP A 77 -1.49 4.10 4.01
CA ASP A 77 -0.69 5.30 3.75
C ASP A 77 0.68 4.93 3.15
N ALA A 78 1.33 3.89 3.67
CA ALA A 78 2.60 3.38 3.14
C ALA A 78 2.45 2.85 1.70
N MET A 79 1.40 2.07 1.42
CA MET A 79 1.10 1.58 0.07
C MET A 79 0.86 2.73 -0.91
N PHE A 80 0.11 3.75 -0.50
CA PHE A 80 -0.17 4.90 -1.35
C PHE A 80 1.09 5.73 -1.63
N SER A 81 1.94 5.93 -0.61
CA SER A 81 3.22 6.60 -0.76
C SER A 81 4.15 5.85 -1.73
N ASP A 82 4.22 4.53 -1.66
CA ASP A 82 5.03 3.71 -2.58
C ASP A 82 4.53 3.82 -4.03
N MET A 83 3.20 3.78 -4.22
CA MET A 83 2.60 3.94 -5.54
C MET A 83 2.85 5.33 -6.15
N ASP A 84 2.78 6.41 -5.36
CA ASP A 84 3.10 7.76 -5.85
C ASP A 84 4.56 7.87 -6.31
N VAL A 85 5.50 7.29 -5.56
CA VAL A 85 6.92 7.23 -5.95
C VAL A 85 7.09 6.45 -7.25
N ASN A 86 6.53 5.23 -7.33
CA ASN A 86 6.63 4.40 -8.53
C ASN A 86 6.05 5.09 -9.78
N LEU A 87 4.91 5.78 -9.65
CA LEU A 87 4.30 6.52 -10.77
C LEU A 87 5.18 7.67 -11.26
N ARG A 88 5.82 8.40 -10.33
CA ARG A 88 6.77 9.47 -10.67
C ARG A 88 8.01 8.91 -11.36
N GLU A 89 8.55 7.81 -10.86
CA GLU A 89 9.73 7.15 -11.42
C GLU A 89 9.48 6.57 -12.82
N MET A 90 8.25 6.13 -13.12
CA MET A 90 7.84 5.67 -14.46
C MET A 90 7.66 6.82 -15.47
N GLY A 91 7.92 8.07 -15.10
CA GLY A 91 7.80 9.22 -16.00
C GLY A 91 6.36 9.57 -16.36
N VAL A 92 5.37 9.05 -15.62
CA VAL A 92 3.97 9.43 -15.77
C VAL A 92 3.85 10.87 -15.25
N SER A 93 3.70 11.84 -16.17
CA SER A 93 3.59 13.27 -15.86
C SER A 93 2.60 13.54 -14.71
N ASP A 94 2.96 14.45 -13.80
CA ASP A 94 2.20 14.84 -12.59
C ASP A 94 0.69 15.08 -12.84
N LEU A 95 0.30 15.50 -14.05
CA LEU A 95 -1.08 15.72 -14.47
C LEU A 95 -1.91 14.43 -14.61
N VAL A 96 -1.29 13.31 -14.96
CA VAL A 96 -1.94 12.00 -15.13
C VAL A 96 -2.01 11.25 -13.81
N VAL A 97 -1.00 11.42 -12.94
CA VAL A 97 -0.97 10.87 -11.57
C VAL A 97 -2.16 11.37 -10.77
N GLY A 98 -2.43 12.68 -10.77
CA GLY A 98 -3.57 13.26 -10.07
C GLY A 98 -4.93 12.66 -10.50
N LYS A 99 -5.12 12.37 -11.79
CA LYS A 99 -6.36 11.74 -12.31
C LYS A 99 -6.46 10.26 -11.92
N ARG A 100 -5.36 9.50 -11.98
CA ARG A 100 -5.36 8.06 -11.68
C ARG A 100 -5.48 7.79 -10.19
N VAL A 101 -4.84 8.62 -9.36
CA VAL A 101 -5.06 8.65 -7.91
C VAL A 101 -6.54 8.89 -7.63
N ARG A 102 -7.16 9.93 -8.21
CA ARG A 102 -8.57 10.24 -7.97
C ARG A 102 -9.51 9.09 -8.36
N GLY A 103 -9.21 8.39 -9.44
CA GLY A 103 -9.95 7.19 -9.85
C GLY A 103 -9.76 5.95 -8.97
N LEU A 104 -8.79 5.95 -8.05
CA LEU A 104 -8.65 4.92 -7.01
C LEU A 104 -9.40 5.29 -5.72
N TRP A 105 -9.77 6.55 -5.55
CA TRP A 105 -10.50 7.07 -4.38
C TRP A 105 -12.02 7.13 -4.61
N GLU A 106 -12.48 7.11 -5.86
CA GLU A 106 -13.90 7.00 -6.27
C GLU A 106 -14.33 5.53 -6.41
#